data_AF-A0A3C1M0U9-F1
#
_entry.id   AF-A0A3C1M0U9-F1
#
_cell.length_a   1.000
_cell.length_b   1.000
_cell.length_c   1.000
_cell.angle_alpha   90.00
_cell.angle_beta   90.00
_cell.angle_gamma   90.00
#
_symmetry.space_group_name_H-M   'P 1'
#
loop_
_entity.id
_entity.type
_entity.pdbx_description
1 polymer ?
#
loop_
_entity_poly.entity_id
_entity_poly.type
_entity_poly.pdbx_seq_one_letter_code
_entity_poly.pdbx_strand_id
1 'polypeptide(L)' 'MTEPVSTPENRPVPEPNLAPQAADPTFGFNGYAERLNGRAAMIGFILVLAIEVLTGQGLLGWVGLIDVT' A
#
# COMPACT_ATOMS: atom_id res chain seq x y z
N MET A 1 -28.94 50.12 41.58
CA MET A 1 -29.05 48.71 41.15
C MET A 1 -28.48 48.64 39.75
N THR A 2 -27.18 48.42 39.62
CA THR A 2 -26.50 48.21 38.34
C THR A 2 -26.37 46.72 38.15
N GLU A 3 -27.09 46.16 37.19
CA GLU A 3 -27.01 44.75 36.83
C GLU A 3 -25.65 44.44 36.17
N PRO A 4 -24.99 43.31 36.51
CA PRO A 4 -23.81 42.86 35.79
C PRO A 4 -24.24 42.23 34.46
N VAL A 5 -23.99 42.90 33.33
CA VAL A 5 -24.28 42.28 32.02
C VAL A 5 -23.25 41.18 31.75
N SER A 6 -23.79 39.98 31.62
CA SER A 6 -23.11 38.71 31.43
C SER A 6 -22.26 38.68 30.17
N THR A 7 -21.03 38.20 30.35
CA THR A 7 -20.09 37.63 29.37
C THR A 7 -20.77 37.16 28.07
N PRO A 8 -20.25 37.53 26.87
CA PRO A 8 -20.83 37.05 25.63
C PRO A 8 -20.66 35.52 25.53
N GLU A 9 -21.81 34.86 25.56
CA GLU A 9 -22.13 33.48 25.17
C GLU A 9 -21.07 32.81 24.28
N ASN A 10 -20.41 31.79 24.84
CA ASN A 10 -19.58 30.82 24.11
C ASN A 10 -20.47 30.00 23.16
N ARG A 11 -20.75 30.53 21.97
CA ARG A 11 -21.45 29.76 20.93
C ARG A 11 -20.51 28.65 20.45
N PRO A 12 -20.91 27.36 20.45
CA PRO A 12 -20.11 26.33 19.84
C PRO A 12 -20.02 26.64 18.34
N VAL A 13 -18.85 27.12 17.93
CA VAL A 13 -18.49 27.19 16.51
C VAL A 13 -18.46 25.73 16.04
N PRO A 14 -19.22 25.34 15.01
CA PRO A 14 -19.05 24.02 14.43
C PRO A 14 -17.59 23.88 14.03
N GLU A 15 -16.85 23.02 14.72
CA GLU A 15 -15.50 22.65 14.32
C GLU A 15 -15.58 22.17 12.87
N PRO A 16 -14.70 22.62 11.96
CA PRO A 16 -14.71 22.18 10.58
C PRO A 16 -14.61 20.66 10.59
N ASN A 17 -15.74 20.02 10.28
CA ASN A 17 -15.86 18.59 10.15
C ASN A 17 -14.67 18.12 9.31
N LEU A 18 -13.83 17.28 9.94
CA LEU A 18 -12.66 16.64 9.36
C LEU A 18 -12.94 16.41 7.87
N ALA A 19 -12.16 17.06 7.00
CA ALA A 19 -12.17 16.74 5.58
C ALA A 19 -12.24 15.21 5.49
N PRO A 20 -13.21 14.62 4.76
CA PRO A 20 -13.36 13.18 4.72
C PRO A 20 -11.97 12.63 4.46
N GLN A 21 -11.39 11.90 5.43
CA GLN A 21 -10.14 11.19 5.21
C GLN A 21 -10.50 10.24 4.08
N ALA A 22 -10.13 10.62 2.86
CA ALA A 22 -10.38 9.81 1.69
C ALA A 22 -9.69 8.50 2.02
N ALA A 23 -10.49 7.48 2.36
CA ALA A 23 -9.96 6.17 2.67
C ALA A 23 -9.16 5.78 1.43
N ASP A 24 -7.85 5.56 1.60
CA ASP A 24 -7.00 5.14 0.51
C ASP A 24 -7.71 3.97 -0.17
N PRO A 25 -7.93 4.02 -1.50
CA PRO A 25 -8.70 3.01 -2.19
C PRO A 25 -8.02 1.65 -1.98
N THR A 26 -8.65 0.79 -1.17
CA THR A 26 -8.12 -0.54 -0.79
C THR A 26 -7.93 -1.44 -2.01
N PHE A 27 -8.61 -1.15 -3.12
CA PHE A 27 -8.61 -1.93 -4.34
C PHE A 27 -7.92 -1.21 -5.50
N GLY A 28 -7.10 -1.93 -6.27
CA GLY A 28 -6.34 -1.42 -7.41
C GLY A 28 -4.86 -1.18 -7.11
N PHE A 29 -4.22 -0.35 -7.93
CA PHE A 29 -2.84 0.07 -7.72
C PHE A 29 -2.78 1.13 -6.63
N ASN A 30 -2.64 0.69 -5.37
CA ASN A 30 -2.39 1.55 -4.21
C ASN A 30 -1.01 1.23 -3.60
N GLY A 31 -0.50 2.14 -2.77
CA GLY A 31 0.85 1.99 -2.20
C GLY A 31 1.06 0.74 -1.34
N TYR A 32 -0.01 0.17 -0.76
CA TYR A 32 0.07 -1.11 -0.06
C TYR A 32 0.26 -2.26 -1.05
N ALA A 33 -0.52 -2.30 -2.14
CA ALA A 33 -0.42 -3.31 -3.19
C ALA A 33 0.96 -3.28 -3.88
N GLU A 34 1.51 -2.08 -4.15
CA GLU A 34 2.85 -1.92 -4.72
C GLU A 34 3.93 -2.53 -3.83
N ARG A 35 3.88 -2.25 -2.51
CA ARG A 35 4.82 -2.80 -1.54
C ARG A 35 4.70 -4.32 -1.44
N LEU A 36 3.48 -4.85 -1.45
CA LEU A 36 3.24 -6.29 -1.39
C LEU A 36 3.75 -6.99 -2.65
N ASN A 37 3.44 -6.46 -3.83
CA ASN A 37 3.89 -6.98 -5.12
C ASN A 37 5.42 -6.92 -5.24
N GLY A 38 6.05 -5.84 -4.78
CA GLY A 38 7.50 -5.71 -4.75
C GLY A 38 8.17 -6.78 -3.89
N ARG A 39 7.62 -7.10 -2.71
CA ARG A 39 8.14 -8.19 -1.87
C ARG A 39 7.96 -9.55 -2.52
N ALA A 40 6.79 -9.80 -3.10
CA ALA A 40 6.52 -11.02 -3.85
C ALA A 40 7.51 -11.20 -5.01
N ALA A 41 7.83 -10.12 -5.72
CA ALA A 41 8.82 -10.13 -6.79
C ALA A 41 10.25 -10.44 -6.29
N MET A 42 10.68 -9.86 -5.15
CA MET A 42 11.99 -10.17 -4.55
C MET A 42 12.08 -11.66 -4.17
N ILE A 43 11.04 -12.20 -3.55
CA ILE A 43 10.98 -13.62 -3.18
C ILE A 43 10.97 -14.49 -4.43
N GLY A 44 10.14 -14.17 -5.42
CA GLY A 44 10.05 -14.89 -6.68
C GLY A 44 11.40 -14.94 -7.41
N PHE A 45 12.12 -13.81 -7.47
CA PHE A 45 13.43 -13.76 -8.10
C PHE A 45 14.46 -14.66 -7.40
N ILE A 46 14.52 -14.61 -6.07
CA ILE A 46 15.43 -15.47 -5.30
C ILE A 46 15.07 -16.95 -5.47
N LEU A 47 13.78 -17.29 -5.47
CA LEU A 47 13.32 -18.66 -5.68
C LEU A 47 13.70 -19.18 -7.07
N VAL A 48 13.55 -18.36 -8.11
CA VAL A 48 13.97 -18.72 -9.46
C VAL A 48 15.46 -19.04 -9.51
N LEU A 49 16.31 -18.19 -8.93
CA LEU A 49 17.75 -18.44 -8.85
C LEU A 49 18.08 -19.71 -8.05
N ALA A 50 17.39 -19.94 -6.92
CA ALA A 50 17.60 -21.12 -6.10
C ALA A 50 17.22 -22.40 -6.86
N ILE A 51 16.09 -22.39 -7.56
CA ILE A 51 15.65 -23.52 -8.38
C ILE A 51 16.66 -23.78 -9.50
N GLU A 52 17.10 -22.75 -10.21
CA GLU A 52 18.09 -22.87 -11.30
C GLU A 52 19.40 -23.52 -10.82
N VAL A 53 19.89 -23.15 -9.64
CA VAL A 53 21.11 -23.75 -9.06
C VAL A 53 20.87 -25.21 -8.66
N LEU A 54 19.70 -25.55 -8.13
CA LEU A 54 19.38 -26.91 -7.69
C LEU A 54 19.08 -27.87 -8.84
N THR A 55 18.40 -27.41 -9.89
CA THR A 55 18.03 -28.22 -11.05
C THR A 55 19.09 -28.21 -12.14
N GLY A 56 19.96 -27.21 -12.17
CA GLY A 56 20.91 -26.98 -13.26
C GLY A 56 20.23 -26.62 -14.59
N GLN A 57 18.93 -26.33 -14.58
CA GLN A 57 18.17 -25.92 -15.76
C GLN A 57 17.57 -24.52 -15.54
N GLY A 58 17.87 -23.62 -16.47
CA GLY A 58 17.36 -22.25 -16.41
C GLY A 58 15.84 -22.19 -16.61
N LEU A 59 15.20 -21.24 -15.92
CA LEU A 59 13.74 -21.01 -16.00
C LEU A 59 13.26 -20.80 -17.44
N LEU A 60 14.06 -20.13 -18.28
CA LEU A 60 13.74 -19.85 -19.67
C LEU A 60 13.68 -21.12 -20.54
N GLY A 61 14.49 -22.13 -20.20
CA GLY A 61 14.40 -23.45 -20.83
C GLY A 61 13.14 -24.19 -20.39
N TRP A 62 12.77 -24.08 -19.12
CA TRP A 62 11.54 -24.68 -18.57
C TRP A 62 10.25 -24.14 -19.18
N VAL A 63 10.19 -22.83 -19.44
CA VAL A 63 9.04 -22.19 -20.09
C VAL A 63 9.05 -22.42 -21.61
N GLY A 64 10.09 -23.04 -22.17
CA GLY A 64 10.21 -23.34 -23.59
C GLY A 64 10.52 -22.11 -24.44
N LEU A 65 11.08 -21.05 -23.84
CA LEU A 65 11.46 -19.84 -24.56
C LEU A 65 12.79 -20.02 -25.29
N ILE A 66 13.69 -20.85 -24.75
CA ILE A 66 14.97 -21.19 -25.35
C ILE A 66 15.24 -22.68 -25.21
N ASP A 67 15.77 -23.30 -26.26
CA ASP A 67 16.26 -24.67 -26.17
C ASP A 67 17.64 -24.67 -25.51
N VAL A 68 17.68 -24.98 -24.21
CA VAL A 68 18.92 -25.34 -23.52
C VAL A 68 19.12 -26.84 -23.73
N THR A 69 19.98 -27.17 -24.69
CA THR A 69 20.44 -28.53 -25.02
C THR A 69 21.48 -29.00 -24.02
#